data_AF-A0A8C6EAJ4-F1
#
_entry.id   AF-A0A8C6EAJ4-F1
#
_cell.length_a   1.000
_cell.length_b   1.000
_cell.length_c   1.000
_cell.angle_alpha   90.00
_cell.angle_beta   90.00
_cell.angle_gamma   90.00
#
_symmetry.space_group_name_H-M   'P 1'
#
loop_
_entity.id
_entity.type
_entity.pdbx_description
1 polymer ?
#
loop_
_entity_poly.entity_id
_entity_poly.type
_entity_poly.pdbx_seq_one_letter_code
_entity_poly.pdbx_strand_id
1 'polypeptide(L)'
;MLPPPPRQPPPQARAARGAVSLQRAFLRGPLGVLRLLQLLAGAAFWITIASSRYQGPVHFALFVSVLFWLLTLALYFLTLLGKQELVPVLGSRWLVVNVAHDLLAAALYGAAMGIMIGQTQSHSYCNLKDYQMSCAYHAFLAAAVCGGLCLGLYLLSALYGGCRHCQGEREVA
;
A
#
# COMPACT_ATOMS: atom_id res chain seq x y z
N MET A 1 23.42 52.73 32.21
CA MET A 1 22.21 51.98 31.81
C MET A 1 22.67 50.76 31.01
N LEU A 2 22.42 49.54 31.50
CA LEU A 2 22.76 48.31 30.80
C LEU A 2 21.74 48.08 29.67
N PRO A 3 22.15 47.63 28.46
CA PRO A 3 21.19 47.29 27.41
C PRO A 3 20.29 46.11 27.86
N PRO A 4 19.01 46.10 27.45
CA PRO A 4 18.10 45.02 27.81
C PRO A 4 18.55 43.69 27.18
N PRO A 5 18.32 42.56 27.85
CA PRO A 5 18.70 41.25 27.33
C PRO A 5 17.96 40.94 26.02
N PRO A 6 18.59 40.19 25.10
CA PRO A 6 17.96 39.83 23.84
C PRO A 6 16.67 39.04 24.08
N ARG A 7 15.55 39.54 23.53
CA ARG A 7 14.24 38.88 23.58
C ARG A 7 14.37 37.47 23.00
N GLN A 8 14.15 36.45 23.83
CA GLN A 8 13.98 35.09 23.34
C GLN A 8 12.71 35.04 22.48
N PRO A 9 12.76 34.50 21.25
CA PRO A 9 11.56 34.33 20.45
C PRO A 9 10.58 33.39 21.17
N PRO A 10 9.26 33.61 21.02
CA PRO A 10 8.25 32.81 21.71
C PRO A 10 8.42 31.31 21.38
N PRO A 11 8.17 30.40 22.35
CA PRO A 11 8.36 28.96 22.16
C PRO A 11 7.60 28.39 20.95
N GLN A 12 6.50 29.04 20.56
CA GLN A 12 5.71 28.69 19.38
C GLN A 12 6.46 28.86 18.04
N ALA A 13 7.37 29.84 17.92
CA ALA A 13 8.15 30.05 16.70
C ALA A 13 9.25 28.99 16.50
N ARG A 14 9.62 28.26 17.56
CA ARG A 14 10.57 27.15 17.49
C ARG A 14 9.89 25.82 17.16
N ALA A 15 8.62 25.66 17.54
CA ALA A 15 7.79 24.50 17.21
C ALA A 15 7.27 24.51 15.76
N ALA A 16 7.19 25.68 15.12
CA ALA A 16 6.75 25.84 13.73
C ALA A 16 7.85 25.58 12.67
N ARG A 17 9.09 25.27 13.08
CA ARG A 17 10.09 24.76 12.13
C ARG A 17 9.76 23.31 11.87
N GLY A 18 9.33 23.02 10.64
CA GLY A 18 9.01 21.70 10.12
C GLY A 18 10.11 20.66 10.28
N ALA A 19 10.32 20.20 11.51
CA ALA A 19 10.98 18.95 11.78
C ALA A 19 10.02 17.90 11.21
N VAL A 20 10.37 17.39 10.03
CA VAL A 20 9.87 16.12 9.54
C VAL A 20 10.36 15.07 10.54
N SER A 21 9.63 14.97 11.64
CA SER A 21 9.86 13.99 12.70
C SER A 21 9.36 12.67 12.15
N LEU A 22 10.26 11.94 11.50
CA LEU A 22 9.97 10.63 10.96
C LEU A 22 9.42 9.75 12.09
N GLN A 23 8.15 9.36 11.98
CA GLN A 23 7.44 8.70 13.07
C GLN A 23 7.91 7.24 13.16
N ARG A 24 9.09 7.01 13.75
CA ARG A 24 9.70 5.68 13.89
C ARG A 24 8.84 4.71 14.69
N ALA A 25 7.99 5.24 15.58
CA ALA A 25 6.97 4.46 16.27
C ALA A 25 5.99 3.80 15.29
N PHE A 26 5.60 4.52 14.23
CA PHE A 26 4.73 3.99 13.18
C PHE A 26 5.40 2.89 12.35
N LEU A 27 6.70 3.06 12.00
CA LEU A 27 7.51 2.04 11.32
C LEU A 27 7.59 0.72 12.09
N ARG A 28 7.65 0.77 13.42
CA ARG A 28 7.63 -0.42 14.29
C ARG A 28 6.22 -0.91 14.61
N GLY A 29 5.20 -0.10 14.34
CA GLY A 29 3.82 -0.44 14.59
C GLY A 29 3.32 -1.52 13.62
N PRO A 30 2.37 -2.35 14.04
CA PRO A 30 1.84 -3.44 13.22
C PRO A 30 1.24 -2.93 11.89
N LEU A 31 0.57 -1.77 11.90
CA LEU A 31 0.03 -1.14 10.70
C LEU A 31 1.12 -0.68 9.72
N GLY A 32 2.21 -0.09 10.22
CA GLY A 32 3.32 0.35 9.38
C GLY A 32 4.04 -0.81 8.72
N VAL A 33 4.27 -1.89 9.46
CA VAL A 33 4.84 -3.14 8.91
C VAL A 33 3.90 -3.74 7.86
N LEU A 34 2.60 -3.79 8.12
CA LEU A 34 1.62 -4.34 7.18
C LEU A 34 1.54 -3.54 5.87
N ARG A 35 1.58 -2.20 5.97
CA ARG A 35 1.68 -1.29 4.82
C ARG A 35 2.96 -1.51 4.02
N LEU A 36 4.09 -1.71 4.69
CA LEU A 36 5.35 -2.01 4.02
C LEU A 36 5.29 -3.35 3.27
N LEU A 37 4.71 -4.38 3.89
CA LEU A 37 4.50 -5.68 3.24
C LEU A 37 3.58 -5.56 2.02
N GLN A 38 2.51 -4.78 2.09
CA GLN A 38 1.63 -4.48 0.95
C GLN A 38 2.39 -3.81 -0.20
N LEU A 39 3.29 -2.87 0.10
CA LEU A 39 4.12 -2.21 -0.91
C LEU A 39 5.11 -3.17 -1.57
N LEU A 40 5.74 -4.05 -0.79
CA LEU A 40 6.67 -5.06 -1.33
C LEU A 40 5.93 -6.10 -2.19
N ALA A 41 4.80 -6.61 -1.72
CA ALA A 41 4.00 -7.59 -2.45
C ALA A 41 3.39 -6.97 -3.73
N GLY A 42 2.87 -5.74 -3.65
CA GLY A 42 2.35 -5.01 -4.80
C GLY A 42 3.44 -4.73 -5.83
N ALA A 43 4.64 -4.33 -5.39
CA ALA A 43 5.79 -4.15 -6.25
C ALA A 43 6.15 -5.43 -7.00
N ALA A 44 6.26 -6.55 -6.27
CA ALA A 44 6.49 -7.85 -6.90
C ALA A 44 5.40 -8.18 -7.93
N PHE A 45 4.11 -7.99 -7.58
CA PHE A 45 2.99 -8.29 -8.46
C PHE A 45 3.05 -7.53 -9.79
N TRP A 46 3.18 -6.19 -9.77
CA TRP A 46 3.22 -5.45 -11.03
C TRP A 46 4.54 -5.62 -11.79
N ILE A 47 5.68 -5.85 -11.12
CA ILE A 47 6.95 -6.16 -11.82
C ILE A 47 6.85 -7.50 -12.56
N THR A 48 6.26 -8.52 -11.93
CA THR A 48 6.02 -9.83 -12.57
C THR A 48 5.05 -9.73 -13.74
N ILE A 49 4.00 -8.90 -13.62
CA ILE A 49 3.11 -8.62 -14.74
C ILE A 49 3.84 -7.87 -15.84
N ALA A 50 4.65 -6.87 -15.47
CA ALA A 50 5.37 -6.02 -16.41
C ALA A 50 6.45 -6.75 -17.21
N SER A 51 6.99 -7.84 -16.66
CA SER A 51 7.93 -8.72 -17.36
C SER A 51 7.23 -9.74 -18.28
N SER A 52 5.92 -9.93 -18.14
CA SER A 52 5.12 -10.72 -19.10
C SER A 52 4.82 -9.88 -20.35
N ARG A 53 4.72 -10.52 -21.52
CA ARG A 53 4.57 -9.85 -22.85
C ARG A 53 3.20 -9.17 -23.09
N TYR A 54 2.60 -8.57 -22.06
CA TYR A 54 1.41 -7.71 -22.09
C TYR A 54 0.35 -8.11 -23.12
N GLN A 55 -0.48 -9.11 -22.82
CA GLN A 55 -1.62 -9.46 -23.67
C GLN A 55 -2.94 -9.36 -22.90
N GLY A 56 -3.87 -8.56 -23.42
CA GLY A 56 -5.28 -8.56 -23.03
C GLY A 56 -5.57 -8.07 -21.60
N PRO A 57 -6.35 -8.82 -20.78
CA PRO A 57 -6.89 -8.36 -19.49
C PRO A 57 -5.82 -8.11 -18.42
N VAL A 58 -4.56 -8.42 -18.72
CA VAL A 58 -3.37 -8.12 -17.93
C VAL A 58 -3.20 -6.61 -17.71
N HIS A 59 -3.65 -5.75 -18.64
CA HIS A 59 -3.60 -4.29 -18.47
C HIS A 59 -4.46 -3.80 -17.31
N PHE A 60 -5.64 -4.39 -17.12
CA PHE A 60 -6.51 -4.07 -15.99
C PHE A 60 -5.82 -4.41 -14.67
N ALA A 61 -5.22 -5.60 -14.56
CA ALA A 61 -4.50 -6.01 -13.37
C ALA A 61 -3.28 -5.13 -13.06
N LEU A 62 -2.53 -4.73 -14.09
CA LEU A 62 -1.40 -3.81 -13.95
C LEU A 62 -1.87 -2.42 -13.47
N PHE A 63 -2.91 -1.88 -14.10
CA PHE A 63 -3.48 -0.58 -13.73
C PHE A 63 -3.94 -0.57 -12.27
N VAL A 64 -4.73 -1.57 -11.88
CA VAL A 64 -5.18 -1.76 -10.49
C VAL A 64 -3.96 -1.83 -9.56
N SER A 65 -3.00 -2.69 -9.87
CA SER A 65 -1.83 -2.88 -9.01
C SER A 65 -1.06 -1.58 -8.77
N VAL A 66 -0.69 -0.89 -9.85
CA VAL A 66 0.12 0.33 -9.79
C VAL A 66 -0.65 1.46 -9.11
N LEU A 67 -1.93 1.65 -9.43
CA LEU A 67 -2.77 2.68 -8.81
C LEU A 67 -2.84 2.50 -7.29
N PHE A 68 -3.21 1.30 -6.83
CA PHE A 68 -3.34 1.03 -5.40
C PHE A 68 -1.98 1.02 -4.70
N TRP A 69 -0.91 0.59 -5.37
CA TRP A 69 0.44 0.67 -4.84
C TRP A 69 0.88 2.12 -4.61
N LEU A 70 0.66 3.01 -5.58
CA LEU A 70 0.97 4.44 -5.44
C LEU A 70 0.14 5.11 -4.35
N LEU A 71 -1.15 4.75 -4.26
CA LEU A 71 -2.03 5.29 -3.23
C LEU A 71 -1.64 4.80 -1.83
N THR A 72 -1.30 3.51 -1.68
CA THR A 72 -0.72 2.96 -0.44
C THR A 72 0.58 3.66 -0.07
N LEU A 73 1.43 3.95 -1.06
CA LEU A 73 2.69 4.67 -0.85
C LEU A 73 2.45 6.09 -0.36
N ALA A 74 1.50 6.80 -0.97
CA ALA A 74 1.12 8.15 -0.56
C ALA A 74 0.55 8.16 0.87
N LEU A 75 -0.38 7.27 1.20
CA LEU A 75 -0.95 7.12 2.54
C LEU A 75 0.14 6.79 3.58
N TYR A 76 1.07 5.91 3.21
CA TYR A 76 2.20 5.53 4.05
C TYR A 76 3.10 6.74 4.33
N PHE A 77 3.50 7.50 3.31
CA PHE A 77 4.32 8.71 3.50
C PHE A 77 3.59 9.78 4.31
N LEU A 78 2.31 10.06 4.03
CA LEU A 78 1.54 11.03 4.79
C LEU A 78 1.46 10.66 6.28
N THR A 79 1.30 9.37 6.57
CA THR A 79 1.32 8.85 7.95
C THR A 79 2.72 8.94 8.56
N LEU A 80 3.76 8.57 7.82
CA LEU A 80 5.14 8.58 8.29
C LEU A 80 5.66 9.99 8.62
N LEU A 81 5.22 10.99 7.86
CA LEU A 81 5.56 12.40 8.07
C LEU A 81 4.65 13.10 9.10
N GLY A 82 3.62 12.42 9.63
CA GLY A 82 2.63 13.02 10.52
C GLY A 82 1.85 14.16 9.86
N LYS A 83 1.69 14.12 8.53
CA LYS A 83 1.04 15.18 7.71
C LYS A 83 -0.39 14.80 7.33
N GLN A 84 -1.08 14.07 8.20
CA GLN A 84 -2.47 13.64 7.97
C GLN A 84 -3.43 14.84 7.87
N GLU A 85 -3.15 15.89 8.64
CA GLU A 85 -3.88 17.17 8.64
C GLU A 85 -3.72 18.01 7.36
N LEU A 86 -2.78 17.68 6.46
CA LEU A 86 -2.66 18.39 5.17
C LEU A 86 -3.83 18.10 4.23
N VAL A 87 -4.62 17.05 4.51
CA VAL A 87 -5.81 16.71 3.74
C VAL A 87 -7.03 17.11 4.57
N PRO A 88 -7.53 18.36 4.44
CA PRO A 88 -8.46 18.98 5.39
C PRO A 88 -9.79 18.22 5.57
N VAL A 89 -10.18 17.39 4.60
CA VAL A 89 -11.39 16.55 4.68
C VAL A 89 -11.10 15.13 5.17
N LEU A 90 -9.95 14.56 4.80
CA LEU A 90 -9.61 13.16 5.07
C LEU A 90 -8.85 12.96 6.38
N GLY A 91 -8.18 14.00 6.89
CA GLY A 91 -7.40 13.93 8.14
C GLY A 91 -8.22 13.50 9.34
N SER A 92 -9.45 14.03 9.48
CA SER A 92 -10.37 13.69 10.59
C SER A 92 -10.93 12.26 10.57
N ARG A 93 -10.77 11.55 9.45
CA ARG A 93 -11.28 10.19 9.20
C ARG A 93 -10.19 9.31 8.60
N TRP A 94 -8.93 9.54 8.98
CA TRP A 94 -7.77 8.89 8.39
C TRP A 94 -7.84 7.35 8.47
N LEU A 95 -8.29 6.80 9.60
CA LEU A 95 -8.48 5.37 9.81
C LEU A 95 -9.55 4.81 8.86
N VAL A 96 -10.67 5.51 8.71
CA VAL A 96 -11.76 5.10 7.80
C VAL A 96 -11.29 5.13 6.35
N VAL A 97 -10.53 6.16 5.95
CA VAL A 97 -9.93 6.26 4.62
C VAL A 97 -8.99 5.07 4.37
N ASN A 98 -8.13 4.73 5.34
CA ASN A 98 -7.23 3.58 5.22
C ASN A 98 -7.99 2.26 5.09
N VAL A 99 -9.04 2.04 5.89
CA VAL A 99 -9.87 0.82 5.81
C VAL A 99 -10.62 0.76 4.48
N ALA A 100 -11.20 1.87 4.02
CA ALA A 100 -11.89 1.93 2.73
C ALA A 100 -10.95 1.64 1.56
N HIS A 101 -9.74 2.23 1.59
CA HIS A 101 -8.68 1.93 0.65
C HIS A 101 -8.31 0.45 0.66
N ASP A 102 -8.14 -0.15 1.85
CA ASP A 102 -7.76 -1.55 1.99
C ASP A 102 -8.83 -2.51 1.50
N LEU A 103 -10.11 -2.23 1.76
CA LEU A 103 -11.23 -3.02 1.25
C LEU A 103 -11.34 -2.94 -0.27
N LEU A 104 -11.19 -1.74 -0.83
CA LEU A 104 -11.25 -1.54 -2.28
C LEU A 104 -10.05 -2.20 -2.97
N ALA A 105 -8.86 -2.06 -2.39
CA ALA A 105 -7.64 -2.73 -2.84
C ALA A 105 -7.83 -4.25 -2.82
N ALA A 106 -8.31 -4.81 -1.70
CA ALA A 106 -8.58 -6.23 -1.58
C ALA A 106 -9.54 -6.73 -2.67
N ALA A 107 -10.69 -6.08 -2.86
CA ALA A 107 -11.66 -6.48 -3.88
C ALA A 107 -11.04 -6.51 -5.29
N LEU A 108 -10.31 -5.46 -5.66
CA LEU A 108 -9.72 -5.33 -7.00
C LEU A 108 -8.49 -6.22 -7.21
N TYR A 109 -7.65 -6.43 -6.19
CA TYR A 109 -6.57 -7.42 -6.22
C TYR A 109 -7.13 -8.86 -6.31
N GLY A 110 -8.28 -9.14 -5.68
CA GLY A 110 -8.99 -10.41 -5.83
C GLY A 110 -9.49 -10.63 -7.26
N ALA A 111 -10.08 -9.61 -7.88
CA ALA A 111 -10.47 -9.66 -9.30
C ALA A 111 -9.24 -9.85 -10.21
N ALA A 112 -8.15 -9.11 -9.97
CA ALA A 112 -6.91 -9.23 -10.72
C ALA A 112 -6.28 -10.63 -10.57
N MET A 113 -6.28 -11.20 -9.35
CA MET A 113 -5.84 -12.57 -9.10
C MET A 113 -6.68 -13.57 -9.89
N GLY A 114 -8.01 -13.44 -9.90
CA GLY A 114 -8.90 -14.30 -10.68
C GLY A 114 -8.59 -14.28 -12.17
N ILE A 115 -8.34 -13.09 -12.73
CA ILE A 115 -7.90 -12.92 -14.13
C ILE A 115 -6.58 -13.65 -14.37
N MET A 116 -5.59 -13.50 -13.48
CA MET A 116 -4.29 -14.17 -13.61
C MET A 116 -4.39 -15.70 -13.51
N ILE A 117 -5.25 -16.22 -12.64
CA ILE A 117 -5.53 -17.67 -12.55
C ILE A 117 -6.15 -18.17 -13.86
N GLY A 118 -7.13 -17.45 -14.40
CA GLY A 118 -7.73 -17.78 -15.69
C GLY A 118 -6.69 -17.82 -16.81
N GLN A 119 -5.82 -16.81 -16.89
CA GLN A 119 -4.71 -16.77 -17.86
C GLN A 119 -3.71 -17.93 -17.66
N THR A 120 -3.41 -18.28 -16.41
CA THR A 120 -2.53 -19.40 -16.07
C THR A 120 -3.11 -20.73 -16.57
N GLN A 121 -4.40 -20.96 -16.38
CA GLN A 121 -5.08 -22.17 -16.86
C GLN A 121 -5.13 -22.24 -18.38
N SER A 122 -5.43 -21.13 -19.06
CA SER A 122 -5.43 -21.07 -20.53
C SER A 122 -4.06 -21.33 -21.15
N HIS A 123 -2.97 -21.04 -20.43
CA HIS A 123 -1.58 -21.28 -20.88
C HIS A 123 -0.95 -22.56 -20.28
N SER A 124 -1.75 -23.44 -19.68
CA SER A 124 -1.28 -24.67 -19.03
C SER A 124 -0.58 -25.64 -20.00
N TYR A 125 -0.86 -25.54 -21.30
CA TYR A 125 -0.18 -26.29 -22.36
C TYR A 125 1.33 -26.01 -22.44
N CYS A 126 1.81 -24.89 -21.89
CA CYS A 126 3.23 -24.59 -21.80
C CYS A 126 3.98 -25.37 -20.72
N ASN A 127 3.29 -26.10 -19.82
CA ASN A 127 3.91 -26.89 -18.75
C ASN A 127 4.26 -28.34 -19.19
N LEU A 128 4.15 -28.64 -20.49
CA LEU A 128 4.60 -29.90 -21.08
C LEU A 128 6.13 -29.93 -21.17
N LYS A 129 6.75 -31.02 -20.69
CA LYS A 129 8.21 -31.19 -20.56
C LYS A 129 9.00 -30.95 -21.85
N ASP A 130 8.37 -31.06 -23.02
CA ASP A 130 9.01 -30.91 -24.33
C ASP A 130 8.93 -29.49 -24.93
N TYR A 131 8.31 -28.52 -24.23
CA TYR A 131 8.14 -27.15 -24.74
C TYR A 131 9.25 -26.21 -24.23
N GLN A 132 10.27 -25.96 -25.06
CA GLN A 132 11.45 -25.13 -24.71
C GLN A 132 11.28 -23.61 -24.90
N MET A 133 10.14 -23.12 -25.41
CA MET A 133 9.97 -21.68 -25.66
C MET A 133 9.57 -20.93 -24.39
N SER A 134 10.15 -19.74 -24.17
CA SER A 134 9.87 -18.87 -23.01
C SER A 134 8.38 -18.50 -22.95
N CYS A 135 7.61 -19.25 -22.17
CA CYS A 135 6.17 -19.06 -22.03
C CYS A 135 5.83 -18.22 -20.79
N ALA A 136 4.80 -17.39 -20.90
CA ALA A 136 4.33 -16.50 -19.83
C ALA A 136 3.65 -17.24 -18.66
N TYR A 137 3.52 -18.56 -18.71
CA TYR A 137 2.89 -19.39 -17.67
C TYR A 137 3.46 -19.13 -16.27
N HIS A 138 4.79 -19.16 -16.10
CA HIS A 138 5.43 -18.92 -14.81
C HIS A 138 5.22 -17.48 -14.31
N ALA A 139 5.13 -16.51 -15.23
CA ALA A 139 4.86 -15.12 -14.87
C ALA A 139 3.41 -14.95 -14.38
N PHE A 140 2.42 -15.54 -15.06
CA PHE A 140 1.03 -15.48 -14.60
C PHE A 140 0.79 -16.26 -13.30
N LEU A 141 1.46 -17.39 -13.11
CA LEU A 141 1.41 -18.13 -11.86
C LEU A 141 2.01 -17.31 -10.71
N ALA A 142 3.20 -16.74 -10.89
CA ALA A 142 3.82 -15.87 -9.90
C ALA A 142 2.96 -14.63 -9.62
N ALA A 143 2.36 -14.02 -10.65
CA ALA A 143 1.42 -12.92 -10.48
C ALA A 143 0.18 -13.35 -9.67
N ALA A 144 -0.41 -14.52 -9.93
CA ALA A 144 -1.53 -15.02 -9.14
C ALA A 144 -1.16 -15.20 -7.65
N VAL A 145 0.01 -15.76 -7.35
CA VAL A 145 0.49 -15.92 -5.97
C VAL A 145 0.73 -14.55 -5.30
N CYS A 146 1.43 -13.64 -5.97
CA CYS A 146 1.66 -12.29 -5.45
C CYS A 146 0.36 -11.51 -5.26
N GLY A 147 -0.60 -11.66 -6.19
CA GLY A 147 -1.93 -11.06 -6.10
C GLY A 147 -2.73 -11.60 -4.91
N GLY A 148 -2.66 -12.92 -4.66
CA GLY A 148 -3.26 -13.54 -3.48
C GLY A 148 -2.63 -13.07 -2.16
N LEU A 149 -1.29 -12.91 -2.14
CA LEU A 149 -0.60 -12.32 -0.99
C LEU A 149 -1.05 -10.87 -0.76
N CYS A 150 -1.16 -10.05 -1.82
CA CYS A 150 -1.66 -8.68 -1.72
C CYS A 150 -3.09 -8.66 -1.17
N LEU A 151 -3.99 -9.48 -1.72
CA LEU A 151 -5.37 -9.63 -1.25
C LEU A 151 -5.40 -9.93 0.25
N GLY A 152 -4.64 -10.93 0.70
CA GLY A 152 -4.58 -11.31 2.11
C GLY A 152 -4.06 -10.19 3.01
N LEU A 153 -3.00 -9.50 2.60
CA LEU A 153 -2.42 -8.38 3.35
C LEU A 153 -3.36 -7.17 3.44
N TYR A 154 -4.07 -6.84 2.36
CA TYR A 154 -5.07 -5.76 2.38
C TYR A 154 -6.29 -6.14 3.22
N LEU A 155 -6.79 -7.37 3.13
CA LEU A 155 -7.89 -7.83 4.00
C LEU A 155 -7.50 -7.82 5.48
N LEU A 156 -6.31 -8.33 5.82
CA LEU A 156 -5.82 -8.32 7.19
C LEU A 156 -5.72 -6.88 7.73
N SER A 157 -5.28 -5.95 6.89
CA SER A 157 -5.18 -4.53 7.23
C SER A 157 -6.55 -3.88 7.43
N ALA A 158 -7.50 -4.16 6.54
CA ALA A 158 -8.87 -3.70 6.66
C ALA A 158 -9.55 -4.23 7.94
N LEU A 159 -9.39 -5.52 8.23
CA LEU A 159 -9.93 -6.14 9.44
C LEU A 159 -9.29 -5.55 10.71
N TYR A 160 -7.97 -5.41 10.73
CA TYR A 160 -7.27 -4.84 11.88
C TYR A 160 -7.65 -3.38 12.10
N GLY A 161 -7.68 -2.55 11.04
CA GLY A 161 -8.12 -1.16 11.10
C GLY A 161 -9.59 -1.01 11.49
N GLY A 162 -10.46 -1.89 10.97
CA GLY A 162 -11.87 -1.94 11.32
C GLY A 162 -12.12 -2.33 12.77
N CYS A 163 -11.41 -3.34 13.29
CA CYS A 163 -11.46 -3.73 14.70
C CYS A 163 -11.04 -2.57 15.62
N ARG A 164 -9.96 -1.86 15.29
CA ARG A 164 -9.52 -0.69 16.06
C ARG A 164 -10.54 0.45 16.01
N HIS A 165 -11.15 0.67 14.85
CA HIS A 165 -12.22 1.66 14.70
C HIS A 165 -13.43 1.30 15.59
N CYS A 166 -13.86 0.03 15.61
CA CYS A 166 -14.95 -0.45 16.46
C CYS A 166 -14.63 -0.36 17.97
N GLN A 167 -13.36 -0.46 18.35
CA GLN A 167 -12.90 -0.30 19.73
C GLN A 167 -12.79 1.17 20.17
N GLY A 168 -13.05 2.13 19.27
CA GLY A 168 -12.99 3.55 19.58
C GLY A 168 -11.56 4.08 19.78
N GLU A 169 -10.54 3.29 19.44
CA GLU A 169 -9.16 3.73 19.48
C GLU A 169 -8.93 4.76 18.35
N ARG A 170 -8.92 6.05 18.72
CA ARG A 170 -8.63 7.13 17.77
C ARG A 170 -7.16 7.14 17.35
N GLU A 171 -7.01 7.70 16.15
CA GLU A 171 -5.86 7.74 15.28
C GLU A 171 -4.56 8.16 15.98
N VAL A 172 -3.59 7.24 15.99
CA VAL A 172 -2.16 7.48 16.18
C VAL A 172 -1.77 8.18 17.49
N ALA A 173 -1.30 7.38 18.45
CA ALA A 173 -0.30 7.84 19.43
C ALA A 173 1.11 7.79 18.80
#